data_AF-A0A3S1AH29-F1
#
_entry.id   AF-A0A3S1AH29-F1
#
_cell.length_a   1.000
_cell.length_b   1.000
_cell.length_c   1.000
_cell.angle_alpha   90.00
_cell.angle_beta   90.00
_cell.angle_gamma   90.00
#
_symmetry.space_group_name_H-M   'P 1'
#
loop_
_entity.id
_entity.type
_entity.pdbx_description
1 polymer ?
#
loop_
_entity_poly.entity_id
_entity_poly.type
_entity_poly.pdbx_seq_one_letter_code
_entity_poly.pdbx_strand_id
1 'polypeptide(L)'
;MKYDKEAIYDAEIAPLMAQIIAICKREELPFAAQFYLKEEREDTGEPMYCTTVIRPAGESEGLDQISFLNESMYYGRGGKPFVAAYTIRSEGGQ
;
A
#
# COMPACT_ATOMS: atom_id res chain seq x y z
N MET A 1 10.78 -14.64 18.46
CA MET A 1 9.35 -15.04 18.46
C MET A 1 8.79 -14.53 17.15
N LYS A 2 8.38 -15.43 16.23
CA LYS A 2 7.93 -15.06 14.88
C LYS A 2 6.64 -14.23 14.99
N TYR A 3 6.63 -13.02 14.46
CA TYR A 3 5.45 -12.15 14.49
C TYR A 3 4.43 -12.66 13.46
N ASP A 4 3.32 -13.20 13.96
CA ASP A 4 2.22 -13.75 13.18
C ASP A 4 0.89 -13.33 13.83
N LYS A 5 0.21 -12.36 13.21
CA LYS A 5 -1.01 -11.72 13.73
C LYS A 5 -2.18 -11.81 12.75
N GLU A 6 -2.07 -12.67 11.74
CA GLU A 6 -3.08 -12.86 10.70
C GLU A 6 -4.43 -13.28 11.32
N ALA A 7 -4.42 -14.26 12.24
CA ALA A 7 -5.64 -14.72 12.90
C ALA A 7 -6.38 -13.63 13.69
N ILE A 8 -5.65 -12.69 14.31
CA ILE A 8 -6.26 -11.56 15.05
C ILE A 8 -6.79 -10.53 14.07
N TYR A 9 -6.06 -10.28 12.98
CA TYR A 9 -6.54 -9.37 11.95
C TYR A 9 -7.88 -9.84 11.37
N ASP A 10 -7.96 -11.11 11.00
CA ASP A 10 -9.17 -11.68 10.40
C ASP A 10 -10.35 -11.73 11.37
N ALA A 11 -10.10 -12.12 12.63
CA ALA A 11 -11.17 -12.28 13.63
C ALA A 11 -11.69 -10.94 14.17
N GLU A 12 -10.80 -9.95 14.38
CA GLU A 12 -11.13 -8.73 15.12
C GLU A 12 -11.04 -7.47 14.26
N ILE A 13 -9.99 -7.32 13.46
CA ILE A 13 -9.70 -6.07 12.75
C ILE A 13 -10.50 -5.97 11.44
N ALA A 14 -10.60 -7.05 10.65
CA ALA A 14 -11.28 -7.04 9.37
C ALA A 14 -12.78 -6.62 9.49
N PRO A 15 -13.56 -7.12 10.47
CA PRO A 15 -14.93 -6.65 10.68
C PRO A 15 -15.02 -5.16 11.06
N LEU A 16 -14.06 -4.64 11.83
CA LEU A 16 -13.99 -3.22 12.20
C LEU A 16 -13.62 -2.35 11.00
N MET A 17 -12.66 -2.80 10.20
CA MET A 17 -12.25 -2.13 8.97
C MET A 17 -13.41 -2.02 7.98
N ALA A 18 -14.25 -3.05 7.86
CA ALA A 18 -15.45 -2.97 7.04
C ALA A 18 -16.38 -1.82 7.45
N GLN A 19 -16.57 -1.61 8.76
CA GLN A 19 -17.38 -0.51 9.29
C GLN A 19 -16.73 0.86 9.03
N ILE A 20 -15.42 0.97 9.27
CA ILE A 20 -14.66 2.20 9.00
C ILE A 20 -14.72 2.57 7.52
N ILE A 21 -14.50 1.60 6.63
CA ILE A 21 -14.56 1.79 5.18
C ILE A 21 -15.96 2.29 4.76
N ALA A 22 -17.02 1.72 5.33
CA ALA A 22 -18.38 2.15 5.02
C ALA A 22 -18.63 3.61 5.42
N ILE A 23 -18.16 4.03 6.60
CA ILE A 23 -18.26 5.42 7.07
C ILE A 23 -17.44 6.34 6.17
N CYS A 24 -16.16 6.04 5.93
CA CYS A 24 -15.28 6.89 5.14
C CYS A 24 -15.77 7.06 3.70
N LYS A 25 -16.36 6.02 3.09
CA LYS A 25 -16.98 6.14 1.77
C LYS A 25 -18.23 7.03 1.78
N ARG A 26 -19.09 6.89 2.80
CA ARG A 26 -20.34 7.66 2.91
C ARG A 26 -20.09 9.14 3.15
N GLU A 27 -19.14 9.46 4.01
CA GLU A 27 -18.80 10.83 4.42
C GLU A 27 -17.70 11.45 3.55
N GLU A 28 -17.28 10.77 2.48
CA GLU A 28 -16.20 11.21 1.59
C GLU A 28 -14.91 11.57 2.34
N LEU A 29 -14.53 10.74 3.33
CA LEU A 29 -13.35 10.97 4.14
C LEU A 29 -12.11 10.29 3.52
N PRO A 30 -11.03 11.05 3.28
CA PRO A 30 -9.74 10.48 2.91
C PRO A 30 -9.19 9.61 4.03
N PHE A 31 -8.75 8.39 3.71
CA PHE A 31 -8.31 7.41 4.72
C PHE A 31 -7.20 6.49 4.19
N ALA A 32 -6.24 6.16 5.04
CA ALA A 32 -5.24 5.13 4.80
C ALA A 32 -4.94 4.36 6.10
N ALA A 33 -4.85 3.03 6.01
CA ALA A 33 -4.42 2.17 7.10
C ALA A 33 -3.55 1.02 6.56
N GLN A 34 -2.55 0.63 7.34
CA GLN A 34 -1.66 -0.49 7.05
C GLN A 34 -1.41 -1.30 8.32
N PHE A 35 -1.49 -2.63 8.20
CA PHE A 35 -1.22 -3.57 9.28
C PHE A 35 -0.18 -4.59 8.82
N TYR A 36 0.83 -4.83 9.64
CA TYR A 36 1.77 -5.91 9.44
C TYR A 36 1.11 -7.21 9.89
N LEU A 37 1.04 -8.22 9.00
CA LEU A 37 0.41 -9.50 9.32
C LEU A 37 1.45 -10.56 9.68
N LYS A 38 2.57 -10.57 8.94
CA LYS A 38 3.68 -11.51 9.10
C LYS A 38 4.99 -10.82 8.76
N GLU A 39 6.05 -11.19 9.48
CA GLU A 39 7.39 -10.64 9.28
C GLU A 39 7.91 -10.88 7.86
N GLU A 40 7.61 -12.04 7.25
CA GLU A 40 7.99 -12.40 5.89
C GLU A 40 6.96 -13.36 5.24
N ARG A 41 6.69 -13.15 3.96
CA ARG A 41 6.00 -14.07 3.05
C ARG A 41 6.87 -15.28 2.77
N GLU A 42 6.27 -16.45 2.73
CA GLU A 42 7.00 -17.71 2.54
C GLU A 42 7.56 -17.88 1.12
N ASP A 43 6.97 -17.21 0.13
CA ASP A 43 7.37 -17.30 -1.28
C ASP A 43 8.41 -16.26 -1.71
N THR A 44 8.39 -15.06 -1.13
CA THR A 44 9.29 -13.95 -1.52
C THR A 44 10.27 -13.52 -0.43
N GLY A 45 10.04 -13.91 0.83
CA GLY A 45 10.79 -13.39 1.98
C GLY A 45 10.47 -11.92 2.31
N GLU A 46 9.49 -11.31 1.64
CA GLU A 46 9.12 -9.91 1.87
C GLU A 46 8.04 -9.81 2.96
N PRO A 47 8.06 -8.75 3.80
CA PRO A 47 7.02 -8.54 4.80
C PRO A 47 5.61 -8.51 4.21
N MET A 48 4.65 -9.09 4.95
CA MET A 48 3.25 -9.13 4.53
C MET A 48 2.44 -8.03 5.21
N TYR A 49 1.69 -7.28 4.41
CA TYR A 49 0.89 -6.16 4.85
C TYR A 49 -0.56 -6.30 4.39
N CYS A 50 -1.50 -5.81 5.19
CA CYS A 50 -2.84 -5.47 4.73
C CYS A 50 -2.98 -3.95 4.69
N THR A 51 -3.16 -3.39 3.50
CA THR A 51 -3.29 -1.94 3.29
C THR A 51 -4.65 -1.60 2.67
N THR A 52 -5.32 -0.60 3.23
CA THR A 52 -6.55 -0.02 2.68
C THR A 52 -6.35 1.47 2.48
N VAL A 53 -6.72 1.97 1.30
CA VAL A 53 -6.70 3.40 0.99
C VAL A 53 -8.02 3.81 0.34
N ILE A 54 -8.61 4.88 0.86
CA ILE A 54 -9.80 5.54 0.30
C ILE A 54 -9.40 6.94 -0.11
N ARG A 55 -9.61 7.24 -1.40
CA ARG A 55 -9.47 8.58 -1.98
C ARG A 55 -10.83 9.01 -2.52
N PRO A 56 -11.52 9.95 -1.85
CA PRO A 56 -12.74 10.57 -2.36
C PRO A 56 -12.50 11.25 -3.71
N ALA A 57 -13.58 11.48 -4.47
CA ALA A 57 -13.50 12.20 -5.74
C ALA A 57 -13.41 13.72 -5.49
N GLY A 58 -12.66 14.44 -6.33
CA GLY A 58 -12.53 15.89 -6.28
C GLY A 58 -11.17 16.37 -5.73
N GLU A 59 -11.05 17.68 -5.54
CA GLU A 59 -9.90 18.30 -4.87
C GLU A 59 -10.30 18.57 -3.41
N SER A 60 -9.70 17.87 -2.46
CA SER A 60 -9.88 18.12 -1.03
C SER A 60 -8.53 18.29 -0.35
N GLU A 61 -8.51 19.11 0.70
CA GLU A 61 -7.38 19.13 1.63
C GLU A 61 -7.11 17.70 2.13
N GLY A 62 -5.83 17.30 2.11
CA GLY A 62 -5.39 15.98 2.55
C GLY A 62 -5.28 14.88 1.47
N LEU A 63 -5.75 15.09 0.23
CA LEU A 63 -5.55 14.10 -0.84
C LEU A 63 -4.08 13.90 -1.22
N ASP A 64 -3.30 14.97 -1.21
CA ASP A 64 -1.85 14.91 -1.41
C ASP A 64 -1.18 14.11 -0.28
N GLN A 65 -1.61 14.33 0.96
CA GLN A 65 -1.11 13.61 2.13
C GLN A 65 -1.45 12.12 2.06
N ILE A 66 -2.69 11.76 1.69
CA ILE A 66 -3.08 10.35 1.49
C ILE A 66 -2.33 9.72 0.33
N SER A 67 -2.12 10.45 -0.76
CA SER A 67 -1.35 9.93 -1.89
C SER A 67 0.10 9.68 -1.51
N PHE A 68 0.73 10.61 -0.79
CA PHE A 68 2.07 10.43 -0.22
C PHE A 68 2.14 9.23 0.74
N LEU A 69 1.17 9.09 1.65
CA LEU A 69 1.09 7.96 2.58
C LEU A 69 0.94 6.63 1.84
N ASN A 70 0.02 6.55 0.86
CA ASN A 70 -0.18 5.36 0.06
C ASN A 70 1.10 4.94 -0.68
N GLU A 71 1.80 5.89 -1.28
CA GLU A 71 3.08 5.62 -1.94
C GLU A 71 4.14 5.14 -0.94
N SER A 72 4.24 5.79 0.22
CA SER A 72 5.17 5.39 1.28
C SER A 72 4.87 3.98 1.80
N MET A 73 3.59 3.63 1.94
CA MET A 73 3.13 2.29 2.34
C MET A 73 3.42 1.22 1.29
N TYR A 74 3.33 1.57 0.00
CA TYR A 74 3.55 0.63 -1.10
C TYR A 74 5.04 0.36 -1.35
N TYR A 75 5.87 1.41 -1.34
CA TYR A 75 7.29 1.29 -1.66
C TYR A 75 8.19 1.10 -0.44
N GLY A 76 7.65 1.33 0.76
CA GLY A 76 8.41 1.27 2.01
C GLY A 76 9.63 2.21 1.99
N ARG A 77 10.65 1.86 2.77
CA ARG A 77 11.89 2.67 2.90
C ARG A 77 12.72 2.74 1.62
N GLY A 78 12.50 1.82 0.68
CA GLY A 78 13.23 1.77 -0.60
C GLY A 78 12.80 2.85 -1.59
N GLY A 79 11.61 3.44 -1.38
CA GLY A 79 11.04 4.43 -2.30
C GLY A 79 10.66 3.84 -3.66
N LYS A 80 10.08 4.68 -4.51
CA LYS A 80 9.69 4.29 -5.87
C LYS A 80 10.90 3.76 -6.64
N PRO A 81 10.80 2.60 -7.31
CA PRO A 81 11.89 2.11 -8.15
C PRO A 81 12.15 3.10 -9.28
N PHE A 82 13.44 3.39 -9.51
CA PHE A 82 13.86 4.19 -10.65
C PHE A 82 13.88 3.32 -11.91
N VAL A 83 13.13 3.72 -12.94
CA VAL A 83 13.10 3.02 -14.23
C VAL A 83 13.79 3.89 -15.27
N ALA A 84 14.83 3.36 -15.92
CA ALA A 84 15.46 3.97 -17.08
C ALA A 84 15.34 3.04 -18.30
N ALA A 85 14.97 3.62 -19.45
CA ALA A 85 14.94 2.91 -20.72
C ALA A 85 16.11 3.40 -21.60
N TYR A 86 16.88 2.47 -22.14
CA TYR A 86 17.98 2.76 -23.05
C TYR A 86 17.70 2.10 -24.41
N THR A 87 17.97 2.84 -25.49
CA THR A 87 17.94 2.30 -26.85
C THR A 87 19.37 2.09 -27.31
N ILE A 88 19.79 0.83 -27.47
CA ILE A 88 21.08 0.50 -28.06
C ILE A 88 20.86 0.38 -29.57
N ARG A 89 21.50 1.25 -30.35
CA ARG A 89 21.56 1.12 -31.81
C ARG A 89 22.85 0.38 -32.14
N SER A 90 22.76 -0.77 -32.78
CA SER A 90 23.95 -1.36 -33.42
C SER A 90 24.25 -0.54 -34.66
N GLU A 91 25.40 0.13 -34.72
CA GLU A 91 25.92 0.64 -35.99
C GLU A 91 26.22 -0.58 -36.87
N GLY A 92 25.55 -0.64 -38.03
CA GLY A 92 25.71 -1.75 -38.97
C GLY A 92 27.17 -1.88 -39.37
N GLY A 93 27.74 -3.07 -39.15
CA GLY A 93 29.07 -3.43 -39.63
C GLY A 93 29.12 -3.26 -41.14
N GLN A 94 30.10 -2.48 -41.59
CA GLN A 94 30.47 -2.30 -42.99
C GLN A 94 31.35 -3.46 -43.46
#